data_AF-A0A924TZR3-F1
#
_entry.id   AF-A0A924TZR3-F1
#
_cell.length_a   1.000
_cell.length_b   1.000
_cell.length_c   1.000
_cell.angle_alpha   90.00
_cell.angle_beta   90.00
_cell.angle_gamma   90.00
#
_symmetry.space_group_name_H-M   'P 1'
#
loop_
_entity.id
_entity.type
_entity.pdbx_description
1 polymer ?
#
loop_
_entity_poly.entity_id
_entity_poly.type
_entity_poly.pdbx_seq_one_letter_code
_entity_poly.pdbx_strand_id
1 'polypeptide(L)' 'MERSLNSALVWFRRDLRAHDHAALYHALRAARQVWCVFVFDRDILDPLPRIDRRVDFILASLHDLDQQLY' A
#
# COMPACT_ATOMS: atom_id res chain seq x y z
N MET A 1 -26.95 -4.27 2.61
CA MET A 1 -26.00 -4.08 3.72
C MET A 1 -25.45 -2.68 3.59
N GLU A 2 -25.87 -1.77 4.48
CA GLU A 2 -25.34 -0.40 4.52
C GLU A 2 -23.84 -0.46 4.82
N ARG A 3 -22.99 0.06 3.92
CA ARG A 3 -21.56 0.23 4.18
C ARG A 3 -21.41 1.24 5.31
N SER A 4 -20.88 0.83 6.47
CA SER A 4 -20.94 1.64 7.70
C SER A 4 -19.78 2.66 7.85
N LEU A 5 -18.84 2.72 6.90
CA LEU A 5 -17.73 3.69 6.91
C LEU A 5 -17.74 4.53 5.63
N ASN A 6 -17.58 5.85 5.76
CA ASN A 6 -17.41 6.74 4.61
C ASN A 6 -16.09 6.48 3.90
N SER A 7 -15.01 6.31 4.66
CA SER A 7 -13.68 6.06 4.13
C SER A 7 -12.86 5.14 5.03
N ALA A 8 -11.95 4.38 4.42
CA ALA A 8 -10.90 3.63 5.12
C ALA A 8 -9.54 3.92 4.50
N LEU A 9 -8.47 3.73 5.27
CA LEU A 9 -7.10 3.85 4.81
C LEU A 9 -6.40 2.50 4.98
N VAL A 10 -5.81 1.99 3.90
CA VAL A 10 -4.99 0.79 3.88
C VAL A 10 -3.55 1.22 3.72
N TRP A 11 -2.74 1.00 4.75
CA TRP A 11 -1.32 1.31 4.75
C TRP A 11 -0.49 0.07 4.40
N PHE A 12 0.03 0.06 3.19
CA PHE A 12 0.98 -0.93 2.70
C PHE A 12 2.38 -0.65 3.29
N ARG A 13 3.05 -1.69 3.78
CA ARG A 13 4.39 -1.59 4.41
C ARG A 13 5.41 -2.57 3.84
N ARG A 14 5.19 -3.87 3.99
CA ARG A 14 6.05 -4.92 3.41
C ARG A 14 5.32 -5.80 2.43
N ASP A 15 4.00 -5.85 2.56
CA ASP A 15 3.13 -6.67 1.77
C ASP A 15 2.56 -5.87 0.60
N LEU A 16 3.33 -5.73 -0.48
CA LEU A 16 2.97 -4.90 -1.64
C LEU A 16 2.21 -5.71 -2.69
N ARG A 17 0.99 -6.16 -2.35
CA ARG A 17 0.12 -6.92 -3.26
C ARG A 17 -1.35 -6.59 -3.05
N ALA A 18 -2.16 -6.69 -4.10
CA ALA A 18 -3.61 -6.52 -4.00
C ALA A 18 -4.36 -7.83 -3.73
N HIS A 19 -3.81 -8.96 -4.18
CA HIS A 19 -4.41 -10.28 -4.00
C HIS A 19 -4.10 -10.86 -2.60
N ASP A 20 -5.05 -11.62 -2.06
CA ASP A 20 -4.93 -12.26 -0.74
C ASP A 20 -4.43 -11.30 0.35
N HIS A 21 -5.00 -10.08 0.36
CA HIS A 21 -4.66 -9.02 1.29
C HIS A 21 -5.85 -8.73 2.22
N ALA A 22 -5.89 -9.38 3.39
CA ALA A 22 -7.02 -9.35 4.32
C ALA A 22 -7.47 -7.92 4.71
N ALA A 23 -6.53 -7.02 5.01
CA ALA A 23 -6.89 -5.65 5.39
C ALA A 23 -7.58 -4.88 4.24
N LEU A 24 -7.10 -5.05 3.01
CA LEU A 24 -7.71 -4.47 1.81
C LEU A 24 -9.10 -5.06 1.57
N TYR A 25 -9.24 -6.38 1.69
CA TYR A 25 -10.54 -7.07 1.59
C TYR A 25 -11.57 -6.50 2.58
N HIS A 26 -11.21 -6.38 3.86
CA HIS A 26 -12.13 -5.86 4.88
C HIS A 26 -12.44 -4.37 4.65
N ALA A 27 -11.45 -3.56 4.26
CA ALA A 27 -11.65 -2.15 3.96
C ALA A 27 -12.63 -1.94 2.79
N LEU A 28 -12.47 -2.68 1.69
CA LEU A 28 -13.34 -2.61 0.51
C LEU A 28 -14.78 -3.04 0.80
N ARG A 29 -14.98 -3.97 1.76
CA ARG A 29 -16.31 -4.41 2.19
C ARG A 29 -17.00 -3.42 3.14
N ALA A 30 -16.24 -2.75 4.00
CA ALA A 30 -16.77 -1.90 5.06
C ALA A 30 -16.93 -0.43 4.64
N ALA A 31 -16.06 0.09 3.78
CA ALA A 31 -15.98 1.51 3.43
C ALA A 31 -16.51 1.84 2.03
N ARG A 32 -17.03 3.05 1.84
CA ARG A 32 -17.43 3.56 0.51
C ARG A 32 -16.22 3.94 -0.35
N GLN A 33 -15.20 4.53 0.28
CA GLN A 33 -13.92 4.88 -0.35
C GLN A 33 -12.77 4.22 0.42
N VAL A 34 -11.78 3.70 -0.30
CA VAL A 34 -10.53 3.21 0.31
C VAL A 34 -9.37 4.01 -0.24
N TRP A 35 -8.48 4.44 0.66
CA TRP A 35 -7.23 5.11 0.34
C TRP A 35 -6.09 4.14 0.55
N CYS A 36 -5.36 3.81 -0.50
CA CYS A 36 -4.20 2.94 -0.49
C CYS A 36 -2.94 3.79 -0.38
N VAL A 37 -2.15 3.62 0.68
CA VAL A 37 -0.95 4.44 0.91
C VAL A 37 0.27 3.58 1.21
N PHE A 38 1.43 4.07 0.79
CA PHE A 38 2.75 3.60 1.17
C PHE A 38 3.58 4.80 1.62
N VAL A 39 4.40 4.63 2.66
CA VAL A 39 5.21 5.72 3.24
C VAL A 39 6.69 5.39 3.08
N PHE A 40 7.41 6.26 2.35
CA PHE A 40 8.87 6.26 2.32
C PHE A 40 9.41 6.94 3.58
N ASP A 41 9.81 6.11 4.54
CA ASP A 41 10.30 6.54 5.84
C ASP A 41 11.77 6.98 5.76
N ARG A 42 12.05 8.25 6.12
CA ARG A 42 13.40 8.80 6.10
C ARG A 42 14.33 8.15 7.11
N ASP A 43 13.83 7.77 8.29
CA ASP A 43 14.66 7.11 9.29
C ASP A 43 15.15 5.74 8.80
N ILE A 44 14.40 5.12 7.87
CA ILE A 44 14.78 3.88 7.19
C ILE A 44 15.68 4.15 5.97
N LEU A 45 15.40 5.20 5.21
CA LEU A 45 16.06 5.48 3.93
C LEU A 45 17.38 6.25 4.06
N ASP A 46 17.47 7.20 4.98
CA ASP A 46 18.63 8.08 5.16
C ASP A 46 19.93 7.32 5.47
N PRO A 47 19.93 6.21 6.24
CA PRO A 47 21.12 5.40 6.46
C PRO A 47 21.57 4.57 5.24
N LEU A 48 20.74 4.47 4.19
CA LEU A 48 21.04 3.62 3.03
C LEU A 48 21.99 4.32 2.04
N PRO A 49 22.75 3.55 1.25
CA PRO A 49 23.45 4.11 0.11
C PRO A 49 22.47 4.82 -0.84
N ARG A 50 22.91 5.91 -1.46
CA ARG A 50 22.09 6.70 -2.40
C ARG A 50 21.56 5.87 -3.59
N ILE A 51 22.27 4.80 -3.95
CA ILE A 51 21.85 3.80 -4.94
C ILE A 51 21.74 2.48 -4.18
N ASP A 52 20.51 2.09 -3.83
CA ASP A 52 20.21 0.84 -3.15
C ASP A 52 19.17 0.06 -3.95
N ARG A 53 19.54 -1.14 -4.42
CA ARG A 53 18.69 -1.98 -5.28
C ARG A 53 17.38 -2.39 -4.61
N ARG A 54 17.30 -2.35 -3.27
CA ARG A 54 16.06 -2.63 -2.54
C ARG A 54 15.04 -1.52 -2.72
N VAL A 55 15.48 -0.26 -2.82
CA VAL A 55 14.61 0.90 -3.05
C VAL A 55 14.02 0.81 -4.46
N ASP A 56 14.84 0.50 -5.47
CA ASP A 56 14.37 0.29 -6.84
C ASP A 56 13.35 -0.85 -6.93
N PHE A 57 13.61 -1.96 -6.20
CA PHE A 57 12.68 -3.07 -6.14
C PHE A 57 11.34 -2.68 -5.50
N ILE A 58 11.37 -1.96 -4.37
CA ILE A 58 10.16 -1.45 -3.71
C ILE A 58 9.37 -0.55 -4.65
N LEU A 59 10.03 0.38 -5.36
CA LEU A 59 9.39 1.26 -6.34
C LEU A 59 8.72 0.47 -7.45
N ALA A 60 9.40 -0.55 -8.00
CA ALA A 60 8.83 -1.42 -9.03
C ALA A 60 7.61 -2.20 -8.51
N SER A 61 7.68 -2.74 -7.28
CA SER A 61 6.54 -3.41 -6.65
C SER A 61 5.36 -2.47 -6.38
N LEU A 62 5.62 -1.20 -6.02
CA LEU A 62 4.57 -0.20 -5.84
C LEU A 62 3.89 0.16 -7.17
N HIS A 63 4.66 0.26 -8.26
CA HIS A 63 4.10 0.44 -9.59
C HIS A 63 3.23 -0.73 -10.01
N ASP A 64 3.67 -1.97 -9.78
CA ASP A 64 2.87 -3.16 -10.07
C ASP A 64 1.58 -3.19 -9.24
N LEU A 65 1.66 -2.85 -7.95
CA LEU A 65 0.49 -2.74 -7.07
C LEU A 65 -0.49 -1.66 -7.56
N ASP A 66 0.00 -0.50 -7.97
CA ASP A 66 -0.84 0.59 -8.50
C ASP A 66 -1.60 0.16 -9.76
N GLN A 67 -0.93 -0.55 -10.67
CA GLN A 67 -1.58 -1.10 -11.87
C GLN A 67 -2.65 -2.15 -11.56
N GLN A 68 -2.56 -2.86 -10.43
CA GLN A 68 -3.59 -3.81 -9.99
C GLN A 68 -4.81 -3.14 -9.34
N LEU A 69 -4.68 -1.88 -8.90
CA LEU A 69 -5.72 -1.13 -8.19
C LEU A 69 -6.44 -0.10 -9.07
N TYR A 70 -5.93 0.17 -10.27
CA TYR A 70 -6.52 1.06 -11.29
C TYR A 70 -7.62 0.36 -12.11
#